data_AF-A0A7W1B9Z0-F1
#
_entry.id   AF-A0A7W1B9Z0-F1
#
_cell.length_a   1.000
_cell.length_b   1.000
_cell.length_c   1.000
_cell.angle_alpha   90.00
_cell.angle_beta   90.00
_cell.angle_gamma   90.00
#
_symmetry.space_group_name_H-M   'P 1'
#
loop_
_entity.id
_entity.type
_entity.pdbx_description
1 polymer ?
#
loop_
_entity_poly.entity_id
_entity_poly.type
_entity_poly.pdbx_seq_one_letter_code
_entity_poly.pdbx_strand_id
1 'polypeptide(L)'
;LGLWGPTTLYGKDPHSSHFAIALSLPDLLAAGKRINALGIVTRNFAGKETAEPSVIGWVPSAQLYFHDPDGHSVEFIALLDDPPDSSFIGALSAWRERAGGP
;
A
#
# COMPACT_ATOMS: atom_id res chain seq x y z
N LEU A 1 5.64 -13.89 -3.43
CA LEU A 1 5.89 -14.63 -2.19
C LEU A 1 4.95 -15.84 -2.21
N GLY A 2 5.30 -16.88 -2.98
CA GLY A 2 4.57 -18.15 -2.97
C GLY A 2 4.96 -18.92 -1.71
N LEU A 3 4.44 -18.50 -0.55
CA LEU A 3 5.04 -18.89 0.72
C LEU A 3 4.78 -20.35 1.08
N TRP A 4 3.75 -21.00 0.50
CA TRP A 4 3.60 -22.45 0.51
C TRP A 4 2.85 -22.89 -0.75
N GLY A 5 3.47 -23.74 -1.57
CA GLY A 5 2.79 -24.28 -2.74
C GLY A 5 1.51 -25.02 -2.32
N PRO A 6 0.42 -24.96 -3.09
CA PRO A 6 -0.89 -25.53 -2.71
C PRO A 6 -0.84 -27.05 -2.47
N THR A 7 0.22 -27.71 -2.95
CA THR A 7 0.46 -29.14 -2.80
C THR A 7 1.35 -29.50 -1.60
N THR A 8 1.75 -28.52 -0.78
CA THR A 8 2.59 -28.75 0.41
C THR A 8 1.74 -29.02 1.66
N LEU A 9 2.34 -29.65 2.67
CA LEU A 9 1.67 -29.96 3.95
C LEU A 9 1.00 -28.73 4.59
N TYR A 10 1.58 -27.55 4.40
CA TYR A 10 1.10 -26.26 4.91
C TYR A 10 0.30 -25.43 3.90
N GLY A 11 0.22 -25.83 2.63
CA GLY A 11 -0.48 -25.10 1.55
C GLY A 11 -1.83 -25.68 1.14
N LYS A 12 -2.26 -26.78 1.77
CA LYS A 12 -3.50 -27.51 1.46
C LYS A 12 -4.81 -26.74 1.70
N ASP A 13 -4.76 -25.63 2.43
CA ASP A 13 -5.89 -24.72 2.69
C ASP A 13 -5.40 -23.26 2.54
N PRO A 14 -5.35 -22.74 1.30
CA PRO A 14 -4.81 -21.41 1.05
C PRO A 14 -5.74 -20.32 1.60
N HIS A 15 -5.19 -19.43 2.41
CA HIS A 15 -5.89 -18.24 2.93
C HIS A 15 -5.23 -16.96 2.42
N SER A 16 -6.04 -15.96 2.06
CA SER A 16 -5.55 -14.64 1.71
C SER A 16 -4.90 -13.98 2.94
N SER A 17 -3.59 -13.79 2.88
CA SER A 17 -2.83 -13.04 3.88
C SER A 17 -2.65 -11.58 3.47
N HIS A 18 -2.30 -10.76 4.45
CA HIS A 18 -1.88 -9.37 4.24
C HIS A 18 -0.43 -9.21 4.70
N PHE A 19 0.40 -8.56 3.89
CA PHE A 19 1.77 -8.23 4.26
C PHE A 19 2.19 -6.85 3.75
N ALA A 20 2.94 -6.15 4.58
CA ALA A 20 3.44 -4.81 4.29
C ALA A 20 4.95 -4.83 4.02
N ILE A 21 5.38 -4.10 3.00
CA ILE A 21 6.77 -3.88 2.64
C ILE A 21 7.06 -2.39 2.80
N ALA A 22 7.99 -2.08 3.71
CA ALA A 22 8.43 -0.72 3.95
C ALA A 22 9.35 -0.24 2.82
N LEU A 23 9.09 0.95 2.30
CA LEU A 23 9.85 1.63 1.26
C LEU A 23 10.10 3.09 1.64
N SER A 24 11.03 3.74 0.94
CA SER A 24 11.06 5.21 0.92
C SER A 24 9.84 5.76 0.16
N LEU A 25 9.40 6.98 0.45
CA LEU A 25 8.30 7.60 -0.30
C LEU A 25 8.59 7.69 -1.81
N PRO A 26 9.78 8.09 -2.29
CA PRO A 26 10.12 8.05 -3.71
C PRO A 26 9.99 6.66 -4.33
N ASP A 27 10.47 5.63 -3.64
CA ASP A 27 10.41 4.24 -4.12
C ASP A 27 8.98 3.74 -4.17
N LEU A 28 8.14 4.08 -3.19
CA LEU A 28 6.71 3.76 -3.19
C LEU A 28 6.01 4.37 -4.41
N LEU A 29 6.27 5.65 -4.72
CA LEU A 29 5.69 6.32 -5.87
C LEU A 29 6.18 5.72 -7.20
N ALA A 30 7.47 5.39 -7.29
CA ALA A 30 8.05 4.74 -8.47
C ALA A 30 7.48 3.33 -8.66
N ALA A 31 7.36 2.56 -7.59
CA ALA A 31 6.83 1.21 -7.63
C ALA A 31 5.34 1.21 -7.98
N GLY A 32 4.54 2.11 -7.41
CA GLY A 32 3.14 2.29 -7.77
C GLY A 32 2.94 2.56 -9.27
N LYS A 33 3.74 3.46 -9.85
CA LYS A 33 3.72 3.72 -11.31
C LYS A 33 4.09 2.48 -12.12
N ARG A 34 5.15 1.76 -11.72
CA ARG A 34 5.62 0.56 -12.41
C ARG A 34 4.57 -0.55 -12.40
N ILE A 35 3.92 -0.77 -11.27
CA ILE A 35 2.91 -1.84 -11.09
C ILE A 35 1.65 -1.52 -11.91
N ASN A 36 1.17 -0.28 -11.88
CA ASN A 36 0.08 0.16 -12.74
C ASN A 36 0.41 0.01 -14.24
N ALA A 37 1.63 0.34 -14.66
CA ALA A 37 2.08 0.17 -16.04
C ALA A 37 2.12 -1.31 -16.49
N LEU A 38 2.18 -2.26 -15.55
CA LEU A 38 2.08 -3.69 -15.80
C LEU A 38 0.63 -4.20 -15.78
N GLY A 39 -0.36 -3.31 -15.64
CA GLY A 39 -1.79 -3.65 -15.61
C GLY A 39 -2.29 -4.18 -14.27
N ILE A 40 -1.48 -4.09 -13.21
CA ILE A 40 -1.89 -4.49 -11.86
C ILE A 40 -2.59 -3.31 -11.19
N VAL A 41 -3.85 -3.51 -10.81
CA VAL A 41 -4.69 -2.49 -10.17
C VAL A 41 -4.17 -2.19 -8.76
N THR A 42 -3.85 -0.93 -8.48
CA THR A 42 -3.57 -0.44 -7.13
C THR A 42 -4.83 0.05 -6.43
N ARG A 43 -4.85 -0.04 -5.10
CA ARG A 43 -5.99 0.26 -4.23
C ARG A 43 -5.60 1.19 -3.09
N ASN A 44 -6.59 1.97 -2.64
CA ASN A 44 -6.50 2.84 -1.47
C ASN A 44 -6.82 2.05 -0.18
N PHE A 45 -6.71 2.72 0.96
CA PHE A 45 -7.01 2.12 2.27
C PHE A 45 -8.42 1.52 2.37
N ALA A 46 -9.40 2.08 1.65
CA ALA A 46 -10.77 1.57 1.59
C ALA A 46 -10.97 0.44 0.56
N GLY A 47 -9.89 -0.08 -0.04
CA GLY A 47 -9.94 -1.13 -1.05
C GLY A 47 -10.44 -0.68 -2.44
N LYS A 48 -10.64 0.62 -2.65
CA LYS A 48 -11.06 1.17 -3.95
C LYS A 48 -9.85 1.39 -4.84
N GLU A 49 -10.03 1.19 -6.15
CA GLU A 49 -9.01 1.50 -7.14
C GLU A 49 -8.51 2.95 -7.00
N THR A 50 -7.19 3.13 -7.09
CA THR A 50 -6.53 4.43 -6.98
C THR A 50 -5.23 4.42 -7.77
N ALA A 51 -4.81 5.60 -8.24
CA ALA A 51 -3.49 5.82 -8.84
C ALA A 51 -2.48 6.46 -7.86
N GLU A 52 -2.94 6.90 -6.68
CA GLU A 52 -2.09 7.54 -5.68
C GLU A 52 -2.23 6.90 -4.28
N PRO A 53 -1.20 7.02 -3.42
CA PRO A 53 -1.21 6.43 -2.08
C PRO A 53 -2.27 7.07 -1.18
N SER A 54 -2.82 6.26 -0.27
CA SER A 54 -3.57 6.76 0.88
C SER A 54 -2.62 7.16 1.99
N VAL A 55 -2.95 8.19 2.77
CA VAL A 55 -2.23 8.55 3.99
C VAL A 55 -3.10 8.30 5.20
N ILE A 56 -2.53 7.67 6.22
CA ILE A 56 -3.12 7.54 7.56
C ILE A 56 -2.34 8.48 8.49
N GLY A 57 -2.98 9.54 8.99
CA GLY A 57 -2.28 10.61 9.69
C GLY A 57 -1.92 10.31 11.16
N TRP A 58 -2.52 9.31 11.82
CA TRP A 58 -2.21 8.96 13.22
C TRP A 58 -0.73 8.59 13.44
N VAL A 59 -0.13 7.95 12.43
CA VAL A 59 1.27 7.59 12.26
C VAL A 59 1.49 7.88 10.79
N PRO A 60 1.88 9.12 10.45
CA PRO A 60 1.95 9.59 9.09
C PRO A 60 2.68 8.60 8.21
N SER A 61 1.92 7.97 7.33
CA SER A 61 2.39 6.95 6.43
C SER A 61 1.58 7.01 5.15
N ALA A 62 2.25 6.85 4.01
CA ALA A 62 1.64 6.70 2.70
C ALA A 62 1.64 5.23 2.29
N GLN A 63 0.49 4.71 1.85
CA GLN A 63 0.30 3.31 1.52
C GLN A 63 -0.44 3.10 0.19
N LEU A 64 0.02 2.10 -0.55
CA LEU A 64 -0.63 1.57 -1.75
C LEU A 64 -0.83 0.07 -1.59
N TYR A 65 -2.03 -0.41 -1.91
CA TYR A 65 -2.39 -1.82 -1.83
C TYR A 65 -2.53 -2.42 -3.22
N PHE A 66 -2.18 -3.69 -3.38
CA PHE A 66 -2.47 -4.46 -4.59
C PHE A 66 -2.58 -5.95 -4.26
N HIS A 67 -3.12 -6.73 -5.18
CA HIS A 67 -3.18 -8.18 -5.02
C HIS A 67 -2.04 -8.85 -5.78
N ASP A 68 -1.39 -9.82 -5.16
CA ASP A 68 -0.50 -10.72 -5.87
C ASP A 68 -1.32 -11.80 -6.63
N PRO A 69 -0.67 -12.62 -7.48
CA PRO A 69 -1.37 -13.64 -8.27
C PRO A 69 -2.14 -14.67 -7.44
N ASP A 70 -1.74 -14.89 -6.18
CA ASP A 70 -2.37 -15.82 -5.25
C ASP A 70 -3.51 -15.16 -4.45
N GLY A 71 -3.80 -13.88 -4.71
CA GLY A 71 -4.87 -13.11 -4.06
C GLY A 71 -4.50 -12.52 -2.69
N HIS A 72 -3.23 -12.57 -2.31
CA HIS A 72 -2.76 -11.91 -1.09
C HIS A 72 -2.81 -10.39 -1.23
N SER A 73 -3.16 -9.70 -0.15
CA SER A 73 -3.06 -8.24 -0.10
C SER A 73 -1.62 -7.84 0.20
N VAL A 74 -0.98 -7.13 -0.73
CA VAL A 74 0.34 -6.53 -0.54
C VAL A 74 0.17 -5.05 -0.28
N GLU A 75 0.78 -4.56 0.78
CA GLU A 75 0.89 -3.12 1.08
C GLU A 75 2.33 -2.67 0.84
N PHE A 76 2.50 -1.63 0.03
CA PHE A 76 3.69 -0.80 0.09
C PHE A 76 3.42 0.36 1.01
N ILE A 77 4.27 0.55 2.01
CA ILE A 77 4.12 1.58 3.04
C ILE A 77 5.41 2.42 3.13
N ALA A 78 5.26 3.73 3.21
CA ALA A 78 6.34 4.66 3.47
C ALA A 78 5.97 5.54 4.66
N LEU A 79 6.85 5.62 5.66
CA LEU A 79 6.67 6.57 6.76
C LEU A 79 6.92 8.00 6.26
N LEU A 80 6.15 8.94 6.81
CA LEU A 80 6.26 10.37 6.52
C LEU A 80 6.78 11.09 7.77
N ASP A 81 7.63 12.09 7.57
CA ASP A 81 8.24 12.87 8.67
C ASP A 81 7.33 14.01 9.17
N ASP A 82 6.10 14.08 8.67
CA ASP A 82 5.10 15.06 9.06
C ASP A 82 4.62 14.85 10.51
N PRO A 83 4.12 15.89 11.20
CA PRO A 83 3.46 15.72 12.49
C PRO A 83 2.20 14.83 12.37
N PRO A 84 1.90 13.99 13.38
CA PRO A 84 0.67 13.22 13.40
C PRO A 84 -0.60 14.06 13.37
N ASP A 85 -1.59 13.57 12.62
CA ASP A 85 -2.94 14.09 12.56
C ASP A 85 -3.92 12.90 12.47
N SER A 86 -4.41 12.47 13.62
CA SER A 86 -5.32 11.33 13.74
C SER A 86 -6.68 11.54 13.08
N SER A 87 -7.02 12.77 12.66
CA SER A 87 -8.27 13.06 11.96
C SER A 87 -8.19 12.80 10.44
N PHE A 88 -6.98 12.57 9.91
CA PHE A 88 -6.77 12.45 8.47
C PHE A 88 -6.67 10.99 8.02
N ILE A 89 -7.54 10.63 7.09
CA ILE A 89 -7.39 9.48 6.19
C ILE A 89 -7.79 9.96 4.81
N GLY A 90 -6.88 9.91 3.84
CA GLY A 90 -7.13 10.51 2.52
C GLY A 90 -6.02 10.27 1.52
N ALA A 91 -6.11 10.93 0.37
CA ALA A 91 -5.08 10.87 -0.66
C ALA A 91 -3.78 11.58 -0.23
N LEU A 92 -2.63 11.12 -0.72
CA LEU A 92 -1.33 11.77 -0.48
C LEU A 92 -1.29 13.23 -0.95
N SER A 93 -1.95 13.54 -2.06
CA SER A 93 -2.12 14.93 -2.54
C SER A 93 -2.80 15.81 -1.48
N ALA A 94 -3.95 15.38 -0.96
CA ALA A 94 -4.69 16.10 0.07
C ALA A 94 -3.91 16.20 1.41
N TRP A 95 -3.10 15.20 1.74
CA TRP A 95 -2.20 15.26 2.90
C TRP A 95 -1.18 16.38 2.76
N ARG A 96 -0.53 16.48 1.59
CA ARG A 96 0.49 17.51 1.30
C ARG A 96 -0.08 18.93 1.34
N GLU A 97 -1.31 19.11 0.89
CA GLU A 97 -2.01 20.40 0.99
C GLU A 97 -2.25 20.80 2.46
N ARG A 98 -2.52 19.80 3.33
CA ARG A 98 -2.84 20.01 4.75
C ARG A 98 -1.60 20.20 5.63
N ALA A 99 -0.53 19.46 5.35
CA ALA A 99 0.73 19.52 6.12
C ALA A 99 1.53 20.82 5.89
N GLY A 100 1.04 21.71 5.01
CA GLY A 100 1.74 22.94 4.66
C GLY A 100 2.99 22.65 3.85
N GLY A 101 2.84 21.90 2.75
CA GLY A 101 3.92 21.37 1.93
C GLY A 101 5.05 22.35 1.59
N PRO A 102 6.23 21.85 1.17
CA PRO A 102 7.37 22.71 0.83
C PRO A 102 7.02 23.78 -0.19
#